data_AF-A0A8C7YIM5-F1
#
_entry.id   AF-A0A8C7YIM5-F1
#
_cell.length_a   1.000
_cell.length_b   1.000
_cell.length_c   1.000
_cell.angle_alpha   90.00
_cell.angle_beta   90.00
_cell.angle_gamma   90.00
#
_symmetry.space_group_name_H-M   'P 1'
#
loop_
_entity.id
_entity.type
_entity.pdbx_description
1 polymer ?
#
loop_
_entity_poly.entity_id
_entity_poly.type
_entity_poly.pdbx_seq_one_letter_code
_entity_poly.pdbx_strand_id
1 'polypeptide(L)'
;MGFGSLEPVATSCLEGEGGGVTQSSSHLQAMLPTWIMEGFPPILHCLYCPYTGLDAELYYVRDDTVNHCALSFNMPVPTETNSLFFTWYSRTKVDYHLAFHVENPVALIQPTCNTSIQGELPRLPSVFKVDIICSGRVDEEAFLTMQLNLTNHANNYTVLNFKRRKMCYKRQKLLTMVTSYFLSTVKNFAPPTTSTQVFYISVSVCCIVIFLVAIILAILHLHSMKRVEMEDSVSDSGSSQGLSQPSTQTTQYLRADTPNNAAPHSGSGYPSLRIEKNDLRSVTLMEAKAKVKDIALSRERVTLKDVLHEGTFGRIFHGVLLDEKDPTKEKEVFVKTVKDHASEVQVTMMLTESCKLRGLHHRNLLPISHVCIEDGEKPMVLLPFMAWGNLKLFLRQCKLAEANNPQAISQQDLVYMAIQIACGMSYLARREVIHKDLAARNCVIDDSMQVKITDNALARDLFPMDYHCLGDNENRPVRWMALESLLNNDFSSASDVWAFGVTLWELMTLGQTPYVDIDPFEMSAYLKDGYRIAQPINCPDELFAVMACCWALDPEERPKFQQLVQCLTEFHAALGAYV
;
A
#
# COMPACT_ATOMS: atom_id res chain seq x y z
N MET A 1 52.70 8.26 -24.51
CA MET A 1 52.65 6.96 -25.20
C MET A 1 51.46 6.20 -24.63
N GLY A 2 50.38 5.85 -25.32
CA GLY A 2 49.85 6.15 -26.63
C GLY A 2 48.32 6.05 -26.52
N PHE A 3 47.63 6.88 -27.28
CA PHE A 3 46.17 6.86 -27.45
C PHE A 3 45.75 5.67 -28.32
N GLY A 4 44.59 5.08 -28.02
CA GLY A 4 43.92 4.09 -28.86
C GLY A 4 42.44 4.42 -29.00
N SER A 5 42.15 5.28 -29.96
CA SER A 5 40.82 5.60 -30.50
C SER A 5 40.52 4.64 -31.66
N LEU A 6 39.34 4.03 -31.71
CA LEU A 6 38.71 3.55 -32.95
C LEU A 6 37.19 3.74 -32.86
N GLU A 7 36.69 4.47 -33.84
CA GLU A 7 35.33 4.92 -34.11
C GLU A 7 34.37 3.81 -34.62
N PRO A 8 33.06 4.10 -34.68
CA PRO A 8 32.00 3.15 -35.02
C PRO A 8 31.77 3.02 -36.54
N VAL A 9 31.30 1.86 -36.98
CA VAL A 9 30.82 1.64 -38.36
C VAL A 9 29.31 1.86 -38.41
N ALA A 10 28.92 2.97 -39.04
CA ALA A 10 27.58 3.17 -39.59
C ALA A 10 27.55 2.66 -41.04
N THR A 11 26.44 2.02 -41.45
CA THR A 11 26.08 1.87 -42.85
C THR A 11 24.62 2.29 -43.02
N SER A 12 24.42 3.40 -43.74
CA SER A 12 23.18 3.87 -44.36
C SER A 12 22.88 3.00 -45.60
N CYS A 13 21.79 3.05 -46.37
CA CYS A 13 20.64 3.94 -46.59
C CYS A 13 19.66 3.14 -47.48
N LEU A 14 18.36 3.46 -47.48
CA LEU A 14 17.62 3.80 -48.71
C LEU A 14 16.21 4.31 -48.37
N GLU A 15 15.91 5.45 -48.98
CA GLU A 15 14.79 6.38 -48.78
C GLU A 15 13.59 6.10 -49.70
N GLY A 16 12.49 6.84 -49.43
CA GLY A 16 11.45 7.22 -50.40
C GLY A 16 10.10 7.39 -49.69
N GLU A 17 9.68 8.56 -49.18
CA GLU A 17 9.33 9.88 -49.78
C GLU A 17 7.80 10.13 -49.82
N GLY A 18 7.42 11.35 -49.43
CA GLY A 18 6.12 12.01 -49.66
C GLY A 18 5.23 12.10 -48.42
N GLY A 19 4.76 13.25 -47.92
CA GLY A 19 4.77 14.66 -48.33
C GLY A 19 3.80 15.39 -47.38
N GLY A 20 4.14 16.60 -46.91
CA GLY A 20 3.42 17.28 -45.82
C GLY A 20 2.24 18.17 -46.24
N VAL A 21 1.45 18.63 -45.25
CA VAL A 21 0.82 19.97 -45.15
C VAL A 21 0.50 20.28 -43.68
N THR A 22 0.85 21.48 -43.24
CA THR A 22 0.52 22.14 -41.97
C THR A 22 -0.87 22.80 -41.96
N GLN A 23 -1.66 22.68 -40.87
CA GLN A 23 -2.41 23.82 -40.28
C GLN A 23 -3.10 23.53 -38.91
N SER A 24 -2.70 24.33 -37.92
CA SER A 24 -3.43 24.95 -36.78
C SER A 24 -4.55 24.23 -35.99
N SER A 25 -4.22 23.98 -34.71
CA SER A 25 -4.98 24.27 -33.47
C SER A 25 -6.53 24.23 -33.45
N SER A 26 -7.11 23.36 -32.62
CA SER A 26 -7.56 23.70 -31.25
C SER A 26 -8.48 22.62 -30.64
N HIS A 27 -8.21 22.35 -29.35
CA HIS A 27 -9.13 21.90 -28.30
C HIS A 27 -9.58 20.42 -28.14
N LEU A 28 -9.36 20.00 -26.88
CA LEU A 28 -10.00 18.96 -26.05
C LEU A 28 -9.58 17.48 -26.19
N GLN A 29 -8.77 17.08 -25.19
CA GLN A 29 -9.06 16.03 -24.21
C GLN A 29 -9.20 14.56 -24.68
N ALA A 30 -8.20 13.78 -24.26
CA ALA A 30 -8.26 12.36 -23.91
C ALA A 30 -8.71 11.37 -25.01
N MET A 31 -7.75 10.98 -25.85
CA MET A 31 -7.69 9.63 -26.42
C MET A 31 -6.26 9.14 -26.23
N LEU A 32 -6.05 8.24 -25.27
CA LEU A 32 -4.82 7.45 -25.24
C LEU A 32 -4.93 6.32 -26.28
N PRO A 33 -3.88 6.09 -27.07
CA PRO A 33 -3.96 5.33 -28.31
C PRO A 33 -3.93 3.82 -28.09
N THR A 34 -4.80 3.13 -28.83
CA THR A 34 -4.65 1.73 -29.21
C THR A 34 -3.34 1.52 -29.96
N TRP A 35 -2.36 0.92 -29.30
CA TRP A 35 -1.21 0.36 -29.99
C TRP A 35 -1.62 -0.99 -30.60
N ILE A 36 -1.91 -0.94 -31.90
CA ILE A 36 -1.99 -2.11 -32.76
C ILE A 36 -0.55 -2.51 -33.09
N MET A 37 -0.08 -3.62 -32.51
CA MET A 37 1.08 -4.35 -33.01
C MET A 37 0.55 -5.55 -33.81
N GLU A 38 0.82 -5.56 -35.10
CA GLU A 38 0.51 -6.69 -36.00
C GLU A 38 1.40 -7.90 -35.67
N GLY A 39 0.81 -9.10 -35.56
CA GLY A 39 1.54 -10.38 -35.34
C GLY A 39 1.20 -11.10 -34.01
N PHE A 40 1.15 -12.44 -33.99
CA PHE A 40 0.96 -13.40 -32.85
C PHE A 40 -0.44 -13.76 -32.17
N PRO A 41 -0.82 -15.06 -32.05
CA PRO A 41 -2.01 -15.62 -31.31
C PRO A 41 -1.64 -16.23 -29.94
N PRO A 42 -2.48 -17.02 -29.24
CA PRO A 42 -3.91 -16.95 -28.93
C PRO A 42 -4.13 -16.19 -27.60
N ILE A 43 -5.08 -15.25 -27.51
CA ILE A 43 -5.30 -14.48 -26.27
C ILE A 43 -6.61 -14.89 -25.61
N LEU A 44 -6.54 -15.25 -24.32
CA LEU A 44 -7.70 -15.43 -23.44
C LEU A 44 -7.75 -14.28 -22.41
N HIS A 45 -8.58 -13.26 -22.62
CA HIS A 45 -8.85 -12.19 -21.66
C HIS A 45 -9.95 -12.64 -20.68
N CYS A 46 -9.88 -12.19 -19.42
CA CYS A 46 -11.05 -12.09 -18.56
C CYS A 46 -11.33 -10.60 -18.36
N LEU A 47 -12.44 -10.12 -18.92
CA LEU A 47 -12.99 -8.81 -18.61
C LEU A 47 -13.85 -8.98 -17.35
N TYR A 48 -13.47 -8.33 -16.24
CA TYR A 48 -14.34 -7.69 -15.26
C TYR A 48 -13.83 -7.79 -13.80
N CYS A 49 -13.56 -6.63 -13.17
CA CYS A 49 -13.44 -6.45 -11.72
C CYS A 49 -14.12 -5.13 -11.28
N PRO A 50 -15.43 -5.09 -11.04
CA PRO A 50 -16.14 -3.84 -10.73
C PRO A 50 -16.03 -3.41 -9.25
N TYR A 51 -15.24 -4.08 -8.41
CA TYR A 51 -15.14 -3.72 -6.98
C TYR A 51 -13.81 -3.09 -6.58
N THR A 52 -12.89 -2.86 -7.52
CA THR A 52 -11.62 -2.16 -7.23
C THR A 52 -11.51 -0.79 -7.91
N GLY A 53 -12.48 -0.39 -8.72
CA GLY A 53 -12.43 0.89 -9.47
C GLY A 53 -11.30 0.96 -10.51
N LEU A 54 -10.79 -0.20 -10.95
CA LEU A 54 -9.64 -0.30 -11.87
C LEU A 54 -10.00 -1.24 -13.03
N ASP A 55 -9.95 -0.73 -14.27
CA ASP A 55 -9.97 -1.51 -15.50
C ASP A 55 -8.58 -2.17 -15.66
N ALA A 56 -8.44 -3.43 -15.24
CA ALA A 56 -7.22 -4.20 -15.42
C ALA A 56 -7.53 -5.50 -16.21
N GLU A 57 -6.71 -5.81 -17.22
CA GLU A 57 -6.86 -7.02 -18.02
C GLU A 57 -5.91 -8.12 -17.52
N LEU A 58 -6.45 -9.26 -17.08
CA LEU A 58 -5.63 -10.40 -16.64
C LEU A 58 -5.50 -11.45 -17.75
N TYR A 59 -4.27 -11.69 -18.21
CA TYR A 59 -3.93 -12.66 -19.26
C TYR A 59 -3.58 -14.03 -18.68
N TYR A 60 -4.30 -15.07 -19.10
CA TYR A 60 -4.04 -16.46 -18.70
C TYR A 60 -3.13 -17.21 -19.67
N VAL A 61 -3.19 -16.85 -20.94
CA VAL A 61 -2.29 -17.33 -21.99
C VAL A 61 -1.94 -16.13 -22.85
N ARG A 62 -0.64 -15.93 -23.08
CA ARG A 62 -0.10 -14.87 -23.92
C ARG A 62 1.14 -15.42 -24.64
N ASP A 63 1.21 -15.19 -25.95
CA ASP A 63 2.32 -15.64 -26.81
C ASP A 63 2.66 -17.13 -26.62
N ASP A 64 1.63 -17.98 -26.69
CA ASP A 64 1.69 -19.44 -26.48
C ASP A 64 2.25 -19.89 -25.10
N THR A 65 2.43 -18.96 -24.16
CA THR A 65 2.91 -19.22 -22.80
C THR A 65 1.77 -19.15 -21.82
N VAL A 66 1.63 -20.18 -20.98
CA VAL A 66 0.61 -20.23 -19.93
C VAL A 66 1.09 -19.41 -18.73
N ASN A 67 0.28 -18.44 -18.31
CA ASN A 67 0.51 -17.68 -17.09
C ASN A 67 0.08 -18.53 -15.87
N HIS A 68 1.02 -19.32 -15.35
CA HIS A 68 0.77 -20.18 -14.19
C HIS A 68 0.43 -19.39 -12.92
N CYS A 69 0.89 -18.13 -12.82
CA CYS A 69 0.49 -17.23 -11.74
C CYS A 69 -1.00 -16.96 -11.80
N ALA A 70 -1.55 -16.51 -12.93
CA ALA A 70 -2.98 -16.24 -13.10
C ALA A 70 -3.86 -17.48 -12.79
N LEU A 71 -3.36 -18.70 -13.05
CA LEU A 71 -4.04 -19.96 -12.72
C LEU A 71 -3.97 -20.36 -11.24
N SER A 72 -3.03 -19.79 -10.48
CA SER A 72 -2.80 -20.15 -9.08
C SER A 72 -3.68 -19.37 -8.09
N PHE A 73 -4.32 -18.28 -8.54
CA PHE A 73 -5.15 -17.43 -7.68
C PHE A 73 -6.64 -17.78 -7.79
N ASN A 74 -7.30 -17.83 -6.64
CA ASN A 74 -8.76 -17.85 -6.55
C ASN A 74 -9.26 -16.40 -6.64
N MET A 75 -9.56 -15.95 -7.85
CA MET A 75 -9.98 -14.56 -8.05
C MET A 75 -11.35 -14.31 -7.41
N PRO A 76 -11.46 -13.33 -6.48
CA PRO A 76 -12.74 -12.99 -5.87
C PRO A 76 -13.66 -12.35 -6.91
N VAL A 77 -14.90 -12.81 -6.93
CA VAL A 77 -15.98 -12.24 -7.72
C VAL A 77 -16.96 -11.56 -6.78
N PRO A 78 -17.27 -10.27 -7.02
CA PRO A 78 -18.19 -9.57 -6.16
C PRO A 78 -19.58 -10.19 -6.11
N THR A 79 -20.24 -10.08 -4.96
CA THR A 79 -21.57 -10.66 -4.69
C THR A 79 -22.60 -10.28 -5.76
N GLU A 80 -22.62 -9.01 -6.18
CA GLU A 80 -23.58 -8.46 -7.15
C GLU A 80 -23.30 -8.91 -8.60
N THR A 81 -22.11 -9.43 -8.89
CA THR A 81 -21.69 -9.78 -10.25
C THR A 81 -22.26 -11.13 -10.66
N ASN A 82 -23.25 -11.13 -11.55
CA ASN A 82 -23.90 -12.36 -12.02
C ASN A 82 -23.31 -12.94 -13.31
N SER A 83 -22.41 -12.22 -13.97
CA SER A 83 -21.82 -12.65 -15.24
C SER A 83 -20.35 -12.27 -15.32
N LEU A 84 -19.52 -13.18 -15.84
CA LEU A 84 -18.13 -12.95 -16.19
C LEU A 84 -17.97 -12.97 -17.71
N PHE A 85 -17.07 -12.15 -18.23
CA PHE A 85 -16.80 -12.06 -19.67
C PHE A 85 -15.37 -12.50 -19.95
N PHE A 86 -15.20 -13.34 -20.95
CA PHE A 86 -13.92 -13.87 -21.36
C PHE A 86 -13.73 -13.62 -22.85
N THR A 87 -12.68 -12.91 -23.21
CA THR A 87 -12.29 -12.80 -24.62
C THR A 87 -11.38 -13.98 -24.94
N TRP A 88 -11.53 -14.62 -26.09
CA TRP A 88 -10.68 -15.72 -26.53
C TRP A 88 -10.43 -15.66 -28.02
N TYR A 89 -9.28 -16.13 -28.48
CA TYR A 89 -9.04 -16.44 -29.89
C TYR A 89 -7.77 -17.26 -30.08
N SER A 90 -7.61 -17.88 -31.25
CA SER A 90 -6.36 -18.50 -31.71
C SER A 90 -6.15 -18.31 -33.22
N ARG A 91 -4.93 -17.97 -33.66
CA ARG A 91 -4.62 -17.94 -35.11
C ARG A 91 -4.42 -19.34 -35.67
N THR A 92 -4.05 -20.32 -34.84
CA THR A 92 -3.95 -21.73 -35.23
C THR A 92 -5.24 -22.46 -34.85
N LYS A 93 -5.51 -23.57 -35.52
CA LYS A 93 -6.68 -24.39 -35.19
C LYS A 93 -6.43 -25.08 -33.85
N VAL A 94 -7.26 -24.77 -32.87
CA VAL A 94 -7.21 -25.33 -31.52
C VAL A 94 -8.63 -25.70 -31.15
N ASP A 95 -8.83 -26.98 -30.86
CA ASP A 95 -10.10 -27.48 -30.35
C ASP A 95 -10.12 -27.26 -28.84
N TYR A 96 -11.28 -26.90 -28.31
CA TYR A 96 -11.48 -26.66 -26.89
C TYR A 96 -12.61 -27.51 -26.32
N HIS A 97 -12.50 -27.78 -25.03
CA HIS A 97 -13.57 -28.29 -24.19
C HIS A 97 -13.61 -27.52 -22.86
N LEU A 98 -14.75 -26.90 -22.57
CA LEU A 98 -15.01 -26.08 -21.39
C LEU A 98 -15.84 -26.89 -20.38
N ALA A 99 -15.46 -26.86 -19.11
CA ALA A 99 -16.21 -27.51 -18.04
C ALA A 99 -16.30 -26.58 -16.81
N PHE A 100 -17.36 -26.77 -16.02
CA PHE A 100 -17.62 -25.98 -14.81
C PHE A 100 -17.76 -26.92 -13.62
N HIS A 101 -16.91 -26.73 -12.61
CA HIS A 101 -16.98 -27.44 -11.34
C HIS A 101 -17.29 -26.46 -10.21
N VAL A 102 -18.43 -26.67 -9.55
CA VAL A 102 -18.83 -25.90 -8.36
C VAL A 102 -18.66 -26.79 -7.15
N GLU A 103 -17.83 -26.38 -6.19
CA GLU A 103 -17.60 -27.15 -4.96
C GLU A 103 -18.84 -27.15 -4.05
N ASN A 104 -19.58 -26.03 -4.03
CA ASN A 104 -20.81 -25.88 -3.26
C ASN A 104 -22.03 -25.54 -4.15
N PRO A 105 -22.74 -26.56 -4.67
CA PRO A 105 -23.91 -26.37 -5.53
C PRO A 105 -25.16 -25.87 -4.78
N VAL A 106 -25.14 -25.86 -3.44
CA VAL A 106 -26.24 -25.30 -2.64
C VAL A 106 -26.15 -23.77 -2.62
N ALA A 107 -24.93 -23.21 -2.63
CA ALA A 107 -24.69 -21.77 -2.64
C ALA A 107 -24.77 -21.17 -4.06
N LEU A 108 -24.14 -21.79 -5.05
CA LEU A 108 -24.06 -21.30 -6.43
C LEU A 108 -24.72 -22.29 -7.40
N ILE A 109 -25.62 -21.78 -8.24
CA ILE A 109 -26.27 -22.58 -9.28
C ILE A 109 -25.21 -22.96 -10.33
N GLN A 110 -25.37 -24.13 -10.96
CA GLN A 110 -24.50 -24.56 -12.05
C GLN A 110 -24.35 -23.43 -13.09
N PRO A 111 -23.11 -22.99 -13.39
CA PRO A 111 -22.89 -21.91 -14.33
C PRO A 111 -23.37 -22.27 -15.73
N THR A 112 -23.84 -21.25 -16.44
CA THR A 112 -24.23 -21.38 -17.85
C THR A 112 -23.35 -20.46 -18.69
N CYS A 113 -23.02 -20.87 -19.92
CA CYS A 113 -22.24 -20.06 -20.85
C CYS A 113 -23.00 -19.84 -22.15
N ASN A 114 -22.75 -18.70 -22.79
CA ASN A 114 -23.36 -18.37 -24.09
C ASN A 114 -22.66 -19.06 -25.28
N THR A 115 -21.54 -19.74 -25.05
CA THR A 115 -20.80 -20.51 -26.06
C THR A 115 -21.03 -22.01 -25.90
N SER A 116 -20.71 -22.79 -26.94
CA SER A 116 -20.71 -24.25 -26.86
C SER A 116 -19.69 -24.73 -25.81
N ILE A 117 -19.98 -25.86 -25.18
CA ILE A 117 -19.09 -26.55 -24.22
C ILE A 117 -17.87 -27.13 -24.95
N GLN A 118 -17.99 -27.45 -26.24
CA GLN A 118 -16.89 -27.93 -27.08
C GLN A 118 -16.94 -27.31 -28.47
N GLY A 119 -15.78 -27.07 -29.08
CA GLY A 119 -15.70 -26.50 -30.41
C GLY A 119 -14.28 -26.11 -30.82
N GLU A 120 -14.16 -25.32 -31.87
CA GLU A 120 -12.88 -24.72 -32.31
C GLU A 120 -12.78 -23.29 -31.76
N LEU A 121 -11.60 -22.90 -31.25
CA LEU A 121 -11.36 -21.54 -30.82
C LEU A 121 -11.55 -20.56 -32.00
N PRO A 122 -12.15 -19.39 -31.77
CA PRO A 122 -12.38 -18.42 -32.83
C PRO A 122 -11.05 -17.86 -33.36
N ARG A 123 -11.00 -17.54 -34.65
CA ARG A 123 -9.79 -17.00 -35.31
C ARG A 123 -9.54 -15.53 -35.06
N LEU A 124 -10.57 -14.82 -34.61
CA LEU A 124 -10.54 -13.41 -34.24
C LEU A 124 -10.98 -13.27 -32.77
N PRO A 125 -10.54 -12.22 -32.08
CA PRO A 125 -10.99 -11.91 -30.71
C PRO A 125 -12.52 -11.98 -30.62
N SER A 126 -13.01 -12.88 -29.78
CA SER A 126 -14.44 -13.06 -29.52
C SER A 126 -14.66 -13.08 -28.02
N VAL A 127 -15.84 -12.69 -27.56
CA VAL A 127 -16.17 -12.67 -26.13
C VAL A 127 -17.25 -13.70 -25.84
N PHE A 128 -17.00 -14.58 -24.87
CA PHE A 128 -18.02 -15.44 -24.29
C PHE A 128 -18.34 -15.00 -22.87
N LYS A 129 -19.59 -15.23 -22.46
CA LYS A 129 -20.15 -14.84 -21.19
C LYS A 129 -20.45 -16.10 -20.37
N VAL A 130 -20.09 -16.07 -19.09
CA VAL A 130 -20.41 -17.12 -18.10
C VAL A 130 -21.28 -16.53 -17.01
N ASP A 131 -22.49 -17.04 -16.84
CA ASP A 131 -23.41 -16.67 -15.77
C ASP A 131 -23.11 -17.47 -14.49
N ILE A 132 -22.94 -16.75 -13.39
CA ILE A 132 -22.54 -17.25 -12.07
C ILE A 132 -23.53 -16.74 -11.01
N ILE A 133 -24.68 -17.39 -10.95
CA ILE A 133 -25.84 -16.92 -10.19
C ILE A 133 -25.93 -17.67 -8.85
N CYS A 134 -25.99 -16.91 -7.75
CA CYS A 134 -26.22 -17.48 -6.42
C CYS A 134 -27.63 -18.06 -6.30
N SER A 135 -27.76 -19.20 -5.62
CA SER A 135 -29.06 -19.87 -5.39
C SER A 135 -29.99 -19.06 -4.50
N GLY A 136 -29.43 -18.20 -3.65
CA GLY A 136 -30.15 -17.43 -2.64
C GLY A 136 -30.68 -18.28 -1.47
N ARG A 137 -30.19 -19.51 -1.28
CA ARG A 137 -30.72 -20.43 -0.25
C ARG A 137 -29.92 -20.44 1.05
N VAL A 138 -28.62 -20.18 0.95
CA VAL A 138 -27.64 -20.26 2.05
C VAL A 138 -26.75 -19.02 2.02
N ASP A 139 -26.23 -18.66 3.19
CA ASP A 139 -25.17 -17.66 3.36
C ASP A 139 -23.84 -18.42 3.39
N GLU A 140 -23.22 -18.60 2.22
CA GLU A 140 -22.04 -19.44 2.10
C GLU A 140 -21.19 -19.05 0.89
N GLU A 141 -19.89 -19.31 0.99
CA GLU A 141 -18.95 -19.14 -0.10
C GLU A 141 -19.08 -20.26 -1.12
N ALA A 142 -19.01 -19.87 -2.39
CA ALA A 142 -18.98 -20.79 -3.51
C ALA A 142 -17.67 -20.68 -4.28
N PHE A 143 -16.98 -21.81 -4.42
CA PHE A 143 -15.82 -21.96 -5.27
C PHE A 143 -16.25 -22.54 -6.62
N LEU A 144 -15.86 -21.86 -7.69
CA LEU A 144 -16.08 -22.25 -9.07
C LEU A 144 -14.72 -22.44 -9.75
N THR A 145 -14.49 -23.63 -10.31
CA THR A 145 -13.40 -23.87 -11.24
C THR A 145 -13.96 -24.00 -12.65
N MET A 146 -13.57 -23.09 -13.54
CA MET A 146 -13.81 -23.21 -14.98
C MET A 146 -12.59 -23.88 -15.60
N GLN A 147 -12.76 -25.09 -16.13
CA GLN A 147 -11.68 -25.85 -16.75
C GLN A 147 -11.81 -25.73 -18.27
N LEU A 148 -10.77 -25.20 -18.92
CA LEU A 148 -10.65 -25.12 -20.37
C LEU A 148 -9.52 -26.02 -20.84
N ASN A 149 -9.90 -27.09 -21.53
CA ASN A 149 -8.98 -28.03 -22.14
C ASN A 149 -8.77 -27.62 -23.60
N LEU A 150 -7.53 -27.39 -23.99
CA LEU A 150 -7.15 -26.98 -25.34
C LEU A 150 -6.34 -28.11 -25.99
N THR A 151 -6.71 -28.50 -27.20
CA THR A 151 -6.05 -29.54 -27.99
C THR A 151 -5.62 -28.96 -29.33
N ASN A 152 -4.31 -29.01 -29.62
CA ASN A 152 -3.75 -28.58 -30.90
C ASN A 152 -3.53 -29.80 -31.84
N HIS A 153 -3.37 -29.57 -33.14
CA HIS A 153 -3.09 -30.57 -34.18
C HIS A 153 -1.84 -31.42 -33.93
N ALA A 154 -0.89 -30.94 -33.11
CA ALA A 154 0.26 -31.71 -32.67
C ALA A 154 -0.06 -32.70 -31.51
N ASN A 155 -1.33 -32.85 -31.12
CA ASN A 155 -1.81 -33.55 -29.92
C ASN A 155 -1.24 -32.99 -28.60
N ASN A 156 -0.72 -31.77 -28.60
CA ASN A 156 -0.39 -31.06 -27.37
C ASN A 156 -1.70 -30.68 -26.66
N TYR A 157 -1.79 -31.06 -25.40
CA TYR A 157 -2.96 -30.87 -24.55
C TYR A 157 -2.61 -29.90 -23.42
N THR A 158 -3.33 -28.78 -23.36
CA THR A 158 -3.15 -27.75 -22.34
C THR A 158 -4.43 -27.64 -21.52
N VAL A 159 -4.31 -27.73 -20.19
CA VAL A 159 -5.44 -27.55 -19.27
C VAL A 159 -5.28 -26.22 -18.54
N LEU A 160 -6.28 -25.37 -18.64
CA LEU A 160 -6.36 -24.11 -17.93
C LEU A 160 -7.49 -24.19 -16.92
N ASN A 161 -7.17 -23.97 -15.64
CA ASN A 161 -8.15 -23.96 -14.55
C ASN A 161 -8.32 -22.53 -14.03
N PHE A 162 -9.45 -21.89 -14.37
CA PHE A 162 -9.79 -20.57 -13.86
C PHE A 162 -10.60 -20.72 -12.59
N LYS A 163 -9.98 -20.42 -11.46
CA LYS A 163 -10.64 -20.49 -10.16
C LYS A 163 -11.27 -19.15 -9.80
N ARG A 164 -12.52 -19.19 -9.35
CA ARG A 164 -13.32 -18.05 -8.93
C ARG A 164 -13.95 -18.36 -7.59
N ARG A 165 -14.00 -17.36 -6.71
CA ARG A 165 -14.74 -17.44 -5.46
C ARG A 165 -15.82 -16.37 -5.45
N LYS A 166 -17.04 -16.72 -5.07
CA LYS A 166 -18.14 -15.77 -4.93
C LYS A 166 -18.85 -16.01 -3.60
N MET A 167 -19.09 -14.94 -2.84
CA MET A 167 -19.93 -15.01 -1.66
C MET A 167 -21.40 -14.98 -2.07
N CYS A 168 -22.16 -15.99 -1.63
CA CYS A 168 -23.59 -16.09 -1.92
C CYS A 168 -24.38 -15.93 -0.63
N TYR A 169 -25.33 -15.00 -0.62
CA TYR A 169 -26.19 -14.77 0.53
C TYR A 169 -27.58 -15.35 0.30
N LYS A 170 -28.19 -15.81 1.38
CA LYS A 170 -29.59 -16.21 1.42
C LYS A 170 -30.43 -14.99 1.09
N ARG A 171 -31.41 -15.17 0.20
CA ARG A 171 -32.48 -14.19 0.04
C ARG A 171 -33.24 -14.14 1.36
N GLN A 172 -32.92 -13.17 2.21
CA GLN A 172 -33.84 -12.78 3.27
C GLN A 172 -35.19 -12.53 2.60
N LYS A 173 -36.25 -12.95 3.29
CA LYS A 173 -37.64 -12.59 2.96
C LYS A 173 -37.88 -11.09 3.23
N LEU A 174 -36.91 -10.23 2.90
CA LEU A 174 -36.99 -8.78 2.95
C LEU A 174 -37.31 -8.22 1.56
N LEU A 175 -38.19 -8.91 0.84
CA LEU A 175 -38.79 -8.42 -0.41
C LEU A 175 -40.29 -8.69 -0.43
N THR A 176 -40.96 -8.45 0.70
CA THR A 176 -42.43 -8.36 0.76
C THR A 176 -42.94 -7.15 1.54
N MET A 177 -42.04 -6.34 2.13
CA MET A 177 -42.43 -5.10 2.82
C MET A 177 -42.04 -3.84 2.03
N VAL A 178 -40.96 -3.87 1.25
CA VAL A 178 -40.51 -2.67 0.51
C VAL A 178 -41.30 -2.47 -0.79
N THR A 179 -41.79 -3.53 -1.43
CA THR A 179 -42.56 -3.45 -2.68
C THR A 179 -44.01 -3.00 -2.49
N SER A 180 -44.64 -3.19 -1.31
CA SER A 180 -46.00 -2.66 -1.09
C SER A 180 -46.00 -1.18 -0.70
N TYR A 181 -44.95 -0.69 -0.02
CA TYR A 181 -44.81 0.72 0.35
C TYR A 181 -44.32 1.60 -0.80
N PHE A 182 -43.50 1.07 -1.71
CA PHE A 182 -43.08 1.82 -2.90
C PHE A 182 -44.18 1.89 -3.97
N LEU A 183 -45.00 0.84 -4.14
CA LEU A 183 -46.10 0.88 -5.13
C LEU A 183 -47.29 1.73 -4.67
N SER A 184 -47.44 2.00 -3.36
CA SER A 184 -48.48 2.92 -2.86
C SER A 184 -48.09 4.40 -2.96
N THR A 185 -46.78 4.70 -3.02
CA THR A 185 -46.29 6.09 -2.99
C THR A 185 -46.11 6.69 -4.40
N VAL A 186 -46.04 5.86 -5.44
CA VAL A 186 -45.82 6.30 -6.83
C VAL A 186 -47.12 6.71 -7.57
N LYS A 187 -48.29 6.60 -6.95
CA LYS A 187 -49.55 7.07 -7.57
C LYS A 187 -49.85 8.57 -7.41
N ASN A 188 -49.03 9.34 -6.70
CA ASN A 188 -49.34 10.74 -6.35
C ASN A 188 -48.24 11.77 -6.66
N PHE A 189 -47.49 11.63 -7.75
CA PHE A 189 -46.69 12.75 -8.26
C PHE A 189 -46.97 12.98 -9.75
N ALA A 190 -47.88 13.91 -10.02
CA ALA A 190 -47.95 14.62 -11.27
C ALA A 190 -46.64 15.40 -11.49
N PRO A 191 -46.19 15.61 -12.74
CA PRO A 191 -44.97 16.35 -13.03
C PRO A 191 -45.07 17.79 -12.47
N PRO A 192 -43.98 18.33 -11.88
CA PRO A 192 -44.00 19.69 -11.33
C PRO A 192 -44.27 20.70 -12.44
N THR A 193 -45.28 21.52 -12.22
CA THR A 193 -45.62 22.65 -13.07
C THR A 193 -44.51 23.70 -13.04
N THR A 194 -44.38 24.44 -14.14
CA THR A 194 -43.38 25.47 -14.44
C THR A 194 -43.18 26.55 -13.35
N SER A 195 -44.08 26.68 -12.37
CA SER A 195 -43.92 27.66 -11.28
C SER A 195 -42.94 27.24 -10.18
N THR A 196 -42.74 25.94 -9.94
CA THR A 196 -41.83 25.47 -8.88
C THR A 196 -40.37 25.61 -9.26
N GLN A 197 -40.01 25.36 -10.53
CA GLN A 197 -38.66 25.62 -11.04
C GLN A 197 -38.31 27.12 -11.00
N VAL A 198 -39.27 27.99 -11.32
CA VAL A 198 -39.08 29.45 -11.26
C VAL A 198 -38.85 29.93 -9.81
N PHE A 199 -39.50 29.30 -8.82
CA PHE A 199 -39.27 29.61 -7.41
C PHE A 199 -37.85 29.23 -6.94
N TYR A 200 -37.34 28.06 -7.31
CA TYR A 200 -35.98 27.67 -6.91
C TYR A 200 -34.89 28.50 -7.61
N ILE A 201 -35.12 28.89 -8.86
CA ILE A 201 -34.21 29.80 -9.59
C ILE A 201 -34.20 31.18 -8.94
N SER A 202 -35.36 31.73 -8.55
CA SER A 202 -35.42 33.05 -7.91
C SER A 202 -34.77 33.08 -6.53
N VAL A 203 -34.97 32.03 -5.72
CA VAL A 203 -34.29 31.89 -4.41
C VAL A 203 -32.78 31.79 -4.59
N SER A 204 -32.31 31.02 -5.58
CA SER A 204 -30.87 30.86 -5.85
C SER A 204 -30.21 32.17 -6.26
N VAL A 205 -30.87 32.97 -7.12
CA VAL A 205 -30.37 34.29 -7.54
C VAL A 205 -30.34 35.26 -6.35
N CYS A 206 -31.36 35.27 -5.49
CA CYS A 206 -31.37 36.09 -4.28
C CYS A 206 -30.21 35.74 -3.33
N CYS A 207 -29.91 34.46 -3.12
CA CYS A 207 -28.80 34.03 -2.28
C CYS A 207 -27.44 34.50 -2.82
N ILE A 208 -27.24 34.43 -4.14
CA ILE A 208 -26.00 34.90 -4.78
C ILE A 208 -25.83 36.42 -4.61
N VAL A 209 -26.90 37.20 -4.79
CA VAL A 209 -26.85 38.66 -4.61
C VAL A 209 -26.52 39.03 -3.17
N ILE A 210 -27.13 38.37 -2.18
CA ILE A 210 -26.82 38.59 -0.75
C ILE A 210 -25.35 38.29 -0.46
N PHE A 211 -24.82 37.20 -1.02
CA PHE A 211 -23.42 36.82 -0.82
C PHE A 211 -22.44 37.83 -1.43
N LEU A 212 -22.74 38.35 -2.63
CA LEU A 212 -21.92 39.39 -3.27
C LEU A 212 -21.94 40.71 -2.49
N VAL A 213 -23.10 41.11 -1.94
CA VAL A 213 -23.20 42.30 -1.09
C VAL A 213 -22.37 42.13 0.19
N ALA A 214 -22.40 40.95 0.81
CA ALA A 214 -21.59 40.66 2.00
C ALA A 214 -20.08 40.78 1.70
N ILE A 215 -19.63 40.28 0.55
CA ILE A 215 -18.23 40.40 0.12
C ILE A 215 -17.85 41.88 -0.11
N ILE A 216 -18.70 42.66 -0.77
CA ILE A 216 -18.45 44.09 -1.01
C ILE A 216 -18.36 44.86 0.31
N LEU A 217 -19.25 44.58 1.27
CA LEU A 217 -19.20 45.20 2.60
C LEU A 217 -17.93 44.81 3.37
N ALA A 218 -17.48 43.56 3.27
CA ALA A 218 -16.22 43.12 3.86
C ALA A 218 -15.00 43.83 3.26
N ILE A 219 -14.98 44.01 1.93
CA ILE A 219 -13.90 44.73 1.24
C ILE A 219 -13.91 46.22 1.63
N LEU A 220 -15.07 46.86 1.71
CA LEU A 220 -15.20 48.24 2.15
C LEU A 220 -14.76 48.41 3.61
N HIS A 221 -15.07 47.45 4.48
CA HIS A 221 -14.62 47.45 5.87
C HIS A 221 -13.09 47.31 5.96
N LEU A 222 -12.49 46.40 5.20
CA LEU A 222 -11.04 46.23 5.13
C LEU A 222 -10.33 47.48 4.57
N HIS A 223 -10.91 48.14 3.58
CA HIS A 223 -10.37 49.40 3.04
C HIS A 223 -10.56 50.60 3.99
N SER A 224 -11.63 50.59 4.80
CA SER A 224 -11.85 51.58 5.86
C SER A 224 -10.83 51.43 6.99
N MET A 225 -10.50 50.21 7.40
CA MET A 225 -9.47 49.98 8.43
C MET A 225 -8.07 50.37 7.93
N LYS A 226 -7.76 50.11 6.66
CA LYS A 226 -6.45 50.44 6.07
C LYS A 226 -6.22 51.95 5.88
N ARG A 227 -7.24 52.80 5.94
CA ARG A 227 -7.08 54.27 5.93
C ARG A 227 -6.76 54.88 7.29
N VAL A 228 -7.03 54.17 8.39
CA VAL A 228 -6.81 54.70 9.75
C VAL A 228 -5.37 54.48 10.24
N GLU A 229 -4.63 53.53 9.67
CA GLU A 229 -3.24 53.22 10.06
C GLU A 229 -2.16 54.06 9.35
N MET A 230 -2.54 55.01 8.48
CA MET A 230 -1.58 55.83 7.71
C MET A 230 -1.63 57.32 8.09
N GLU A 231 -1.95 57.64 9.33
CA GLU A 231 -1.67 58.92 9.98
C GLU A 231 -1.28 58.61 11.43
N ASP A 232 0.03 58.44 11.68
CA ASP A 232 0.75 58.75 12.95
C ASP A 232 1.97 57.84 13.15
N SER A 233 3.13 58.34 12.71
CA SER A 233 4.42 57.78 13.10
C SER A 233 5.39 58.91 13.47
N VAL A 234 5.41 59.32 14.74
CA VAL A 234 6.50 60.15 15.31
C VAL A 234 6.77 59.78 16.79
N SER A 235 8.01 59.36 17.04
CA SER A 235 8.87 59.50 18.25
C SER A 235 8.58 58.80 19.60
N ASP A 236 9.64 58.08 20.02
CA ASP A 236 10.34 58.05 21.32
C ASP A 236 9.93 57.18 22.52
N SER A 237 10.90 56.32 22.91
CA SER A 237 11.52 56.11 24.23
C SER A 237 10.70 55.92 25.53
N GLY A 238 11.05 54.88 26.30
CA GLY A 238 11.12 54.98 27.78
C GLY A 238 10.26 54.00 28.62
N SER A 239 10.95 53.32 29.54
CA SER A 239 10.56 52.27 30.50
C SER A 239 9.25 52.36 31.33
N SER A 240 8.68 51.17 31.53
CA SER A 240 8.18 50.52 32.78
C SER A 240 6.92 50.99 33.54
N GLN A 241 6.00 50.01 33.62
CA GLN A 241 5.07 49.61 34.70
C GLN A 241 3.69 50.28 34.84
N GLY A 242 2.68 49.52 34.40
CA GLY A 242 1.61 49.04 35.29
C GLY A 242 0.20 49.52 34.98
N LEU A 243 -0.61 48.70 34.27
CA LEU A 243 -1.92 48.17 34.73
C LEU A 243 -2.67 47.45 33.58
N SER A 244 -3.54 46.50 33.95
CA SER A 244 -4.56 45.75 33.17
C SER A 244 -4.10 44.67 32.17
N GLN A 245 -3.83 43.48 32.73
CA GLN A 245 -4.35 42.13 32.39
C GLN A 245 -5.10 41.87 31.05
N PRO A 246 -5.08 40.60 30.54
CA PRO A 246 -3.95 39.66 30.52
C PRO A 246 -3.84 38.78 29.24
N SER A 247 -2.61 38.69 28.72
CA SER A 247 -1.81 37.50 28.35
C SER A 247 -2.39 36.27 27.60
N THR A 248 -1.76 36.04 26.44
CA THR A 248 -1.26 34.77 25.90
C THR A 248 -0.58 33.85 26.92
N GLN A 249 -0.70 32.52 26.78
CA GLN A 249 0.41 31.60 27.10
C GLN A 249 0.24 30.17 26.54
N THR A 250 1.26 29.76 25.81
CA THR A 250 1.89 28.43 25.81
C THR A 250 2.03 27.87 27.24
N THR A 251 1.71 26.59 27.50
CA THR A 251 2.49 25.71 28.43
C THR A 251 1.96 24.27 28.51
N GLN A 252 2.92 23.35 28.64
CA GLN A 252 2.83 21.99 29.20
C GLN A 252 1.93 21.91 30.44
N TYR A 253 1.24 20.79 30.73
CA TYR A 253 1.15 20.27 32.11
C TYR A 253 0.88 18.76 32.20
N LEU A 254 1.76 18.10 32.96
CA LEU A 254 1.53 16.87 33.72
C LEU A 254 0.83 17.23 35.05
N ARG A 255 -0.33 16.59 35.30
CA ARG A 255 -0.87 15.98 36.54
C ARG A 255 -1.07 16.70 37.90
N ALA A 256 -2.23 16.33 38.50
CA ALA A 256 -2.55 15.80 39.85
C ALA A 256 -3.22 16.68 40.95
N ASP A 257 -4.42 16.19 41.38
CA ASP A 257 -5.08 16.16 42.72
C ASP A 257 -5.55 17.49 43.38
N THR A 258 -6.63 17.65 44.18
CA THR A 258 -7.53 16.83 45.07
C THR A 258 -8.73 17.77 45.52
N PRO A 259 -9.74 17.47 46.40
CA PRO A 259 -9.70 16.64 47.62
C PRO A 259 -10.92 15.77 48.03
N ASN A 260 -10.61 14.90 49.00
CA ASN A 260 -11.43 14.05 49.86
C ASN A 260 -12.82 14.55 50.27
N ASN A 261 -13.82 13.65 50.25
CA ASN A 261 -14.48 13.13 51.47
C ASN A 261 -15.60 12.12 51.12
N ALA A 262 -15.44 10.86 51.52
CA ALA A 262 -16.44 10.06 52.25
C ALA A 262 -15.90 8.64 52.54
N ALA A 263 -16.20 8.15 53.74
CA ALA A 263 -15.66 7.00 54.44
C ALA A 263 -16.16 5.62 53.90
N PRO A 264 -15.69 4.48 54.45
CA PRO A 264 -15.65 3.18 53.77
C PRO A 264 -16.93 2.34 53.99
N HIS A 265 -17.35 1.65 52.94
CA HIS A 265 -18.26 0.51 53.06
C HIS A 265 -17.63 -0.76 52.49
N SER A 266 -17.58 -1.73 53.38
CA SER A 266 -17.15 -3.12 53.25
C SER A 266 -17.91 -3.92 52.21
N GLY A 267 -17.21 -4.83 51.53
CA GLY A 267 -17.75 -6.16 51.23
C GLY A 267 -17.85 -6.57 49.76
N SER A 268 -17.41 -7.81 49.52
CA SER A 268 -17.65 -8.68 48.36
C SER A 268 -16.68 -8.56 47.18
N GLY A 269 -15.82 -9.57 47.09
CA GLY A 269 -14.88 -9.77 45.99
C GLY A 269 -15.56 -10.10 44.67
N TYR A 270 -14.90 -9.65 43.61
CA TYR A 270 -15.01 -10.20 42.27
C TYR A 270 -13.58 -10.41 41.74
N PRO A 271 -13.27 -11.56 41.13
CA PRO A 271 -11.94 -11.82 40.61
C PRO A 271 -11.70 -10.86 39.43
N SER A 272 -10.66 -10.04 39.55
CA SER A 272 -10.13 -9.25 38.46
C SER A 272 -9.63 -10.19 37.37
N LEU A 273 -10.32 -10.18 36.22
CA LEU A 273 -9.85 -10.75 34.97
C LEU A 273 -8.58 -10.00 34.56
N ARG A 274 -7.42 -10.56 34.89
CA ARG A 274 -6.17 -10.22 34.21
C ARG A 274 -6.31 -10.70 32.77
N ILE A 275 -6.78 -9.81 31.91
CA ILE A 275 -6.52 -9.91 30.47
C ILE A 275 -5.03 -9.60 30.33
N GLU A 276 -4.22 -10.62 30.08
CA GLU A 276 -2.83 -10.47 29.62
C GLU A 276 -2.83 -9.77 28.25
N LYS A 277 -3.04 -8.46 28.25
CA LYS A 277 -2.46 -7.62 27.19
C LYS A 277 -0.98 -7.57 27.51
N ASN A 278 -0.16 -8.08 26.58
CA ASN A 278 1.28 -7.87 26.55
C ASN A 278 1.54 -6.37 26.40
N ASP A 279 1.41 -5.62 27.51
CA ASP A 279 1.67 -4.19 27.56
C ASP A 279 3.17 -3.99 27.45
N LEU A 280 3.63 -3.68 26.23
CA LEU A 280 4.98 -3.19 25.97
C LEU A 280 5.32 -1.95 26.84
N ARG A 281 4.29 -1.28 27.42
CA ARG A 281 4.41 -0.19 28.38
C ARG A 281 4.81 -0.61 29.81
N SER A 282 4.83 -1.90 30.12
CA SER A 282 5.27 -2.42 31.43
C SER A 282 6.76 -2.75 31.48
N VAL A 283 7.43 -2.83 30.32
CA VAL A 283 8.86 -3.17 30.26
C VAL A 283 9.68 -2.00 30.75
N THR A 284 10.57 -2.24 31.71
CA THR A 284 11.49 -1.20 32.22
C THR A 284 12.76 -1.12 31.35
N LEU A 285 13.49 0.00 31.43
CA LEU A 285 14.77 0.13 30.73
C LEU A 285 15.78 -0.95 31.16
N MET A 286 15.78 -1.31 32.44
CA MET A 286 16.67 -2.34 32.98
C MET A 286 16.37 -3.72 32.36
N GLU A 287 15.09 -4.07 32.23
CA GLU A 287 14.67 -5.31 31.56
C GLU A 287 15.01 -5.30 30.07
N ALA A 288 14.83 -4.17 29.39
CA ALA A 288 15.22 -4.02 27.99
C ALA A 288 16.72 -4.18 27.78
N LYS A 289 17.55 -3.55 28.62
CA LYS A 289 19.02 -3.72 28.62
C LYS A 289 19.40 -5.19 28.90
N ALA A 290 18.74 -5.84 29.86
CA ALA A 290 19.01 -7.24 30.21
C ALA A 290 18.79 -8.18 29.02
N LYS A 291 17.76 -7.93 28.20
CA LYS A 291 17.47 -8.74 27.01
C LYS A 291 18.57 -8.72 25.94
N VAL A 292 19.37 -7.65 25.87
CA VAL A 292 20.44 -7.48 24.86
C VAL A 292 21.85 -7.59 25.44
N LYS A 293 21.97 -7.97 26.72
CA LYS A 293 23.25 -8.00 27.45
C LYS A 293 24.26 -8.99 26.87
N ASP A 294 23.80 -10.07 26.25
CA ASP A 294 24.66 -11.10 25.65
C ASP A 294 25.36 -10.65 24.37
N ILE A 295 24.88 -9.59 23.72
CA ILE A 295 25.51 -8.96 22.54
C ILE A 295 26.05 -7.55 22.85
N ALA A 296 26.24 -7.23 24.14
CA ALA A 296 26.77 -5.94 24.57
C ALA A 296 28.28 -5.85 24.34
N LEU A 297 28.75 -4.70 23.85
CA LEU A 297 30.16 -4.37 23.70
C LEU A 297 30.47 -2.96 24.22
N SER A 298 31.76 -2.68 24.44
CA SER A 298 32.20 -1.37 24.93
C SER A 298 32.04 -0.28 23.89
N ARG A 299 31.51 0.88 24.33
CA ARG A 299 31.30 2.07 23.50
C ARG A 299 32.60 2.56 22.83
N GLU A 300 33.75 2.38 23.46
CA GLU A 300 35.06 2.80 22.93
C GLU A 300 35.44 2.12 21.61
N ARG A 301 34.85 0.97 21.31
CA ARG A 301 35.08 0.25 20.04
C ARG A 301 34.28 0.81 18.87
N VAL A 302 33.41 1.79 19.11
CA VAL A 302 32.47 2.33 18.13
C VAL A 302 32.79 3.79 17.87
N THR A 303 33.20 4.10 16.63
CA THR A 303 33.40 5.48 16.17
C THR A 303 32.20 5.90 15.32
N LEU A 304 31.48 6.94 15.75
CA LEU A 304 30.40 7.53 14.96
C LEU A 304 30.98 8.42 13.86
N LYS A 305 30.50 8.26 12.63
CA LYS A 305 30.80 9.10 11.47
C LYS A 305 29.58 10.00 11.17
N ASP A 306 29.11 10.01 9.93
CA ASP A 306 28.04 10.89 9.46
C ASP A 306 26.67 10.50 10.04
N VAL A 307 25.83 11.52 10.27
CA VAL A 307 24.41 11.33 10.56
C VAL A 307 23.69 11.03 9.25
N LEU A 308 23.08 9.85 9.15
CA LEU A 308 22.34 9.41 7.96
C LEU A 308 20.87 9.82 8.01
N HIS A 309 20.28 9.76 9.21
CA HIS A 309 18.90 10.18 9.42
C HIS A 309 18.69 10.62 10.86
N GLU A 310 17.92 11.68 11.07
CA GLU A 310 17.63 12.25 12.37
C GLU A 310 16.13 12.57 12.48
N GLY A 311 15.51 12.13 13.57
CA GLY A 311 14.12 12.43 13.92
C GLY A 311 14.04 13.43 15.07
N THR A 312 12.95 13.42 15.83
CA THR A 312 12.81 14.26 17.03
C THR A 312 13.80 13.81 18.10
N PHE A 313 13.78 12.52 18.44
CA PHE A 313 14.57 11.94 19.54
C PHE A 313 15.54 10.84 19.11
N GLY A 314 15.36 10.25 17.93
CA GLY A 314 16.19 9.19 17.37
C GLY A 314 17.21 9.72 16.36
N ARG A 315 18.32 9.00 16.24
CA ARG A 315 19.35 9.23 15.22
C ARG A 315 19.87 7.91 14.67
N ILE A 316 20.19 7.91 13.39
CA ILE A 316 20.93 6.84 12.72
C ILE A 316 22.23 7.43 12.18
N PHE A 317 23.34 6.86 12.59
CA PHE A 317 24.68 7.19 12.11
C PHE A 317 25.23 6.10 11.21
N HIS A 318 26.11 6.49 10.28
CA HIS A 318 27.17 5.63 9.80
C HIS A 318 28.25 5.58 10.89
N GLY A 319 28.80 4.41 11.17
CA GLY A 319 29.89 4.26 12.13
C GLY A 319 30.85 3.15 11.75
N VAL A 320 31.93 3.08 12.52
CA VAL A 320 32.95 2.02 12.41
C VAL A 320 33.03 1.28 13.73
N LEU A 321 32.96 -0.05 13.65
CA LEU A 321 33.19 -0.97 14.74
C LEU A 321 34.55 -1.63 14.59
N LEU A 322 35.41 -1.48 15.61
CA LEU A 322 36.70 -2.17 15.69
C LEU A 322 36.51 -3.65 16.04
N ASP A 323 37.21 -4.54 15.33
CA ASP A 323 37.20 -5.98 15.64
C ASP A 323 37.82 -6.26 17.01
N GLU A 324 37.29 -7.27 17.71
CA GLU A 324 37.71 -7.58 19.07
C GLU A 324 39.10 -8.18 19.15
N LYS A 325 39.44 -9.01 18.15
CA LYS A 325 40.71 -9.76 18.13
C LYS A 325 41.82 -8.97 17.45
N ASP A 326 41.45 -8.05 16.56
CA ASP A 326 42.36 -7.30 15.73
C ASP A 326 41.86 -5.86 15.56
N PRO A 327 42.29 -4.92 16.42
CA PRO A 327 41.86 -3.52 16.36
C PRO A 327 42.21 -2.81 15.04
N THR A 328 43.05 -3.39 14.19
CA THR A 328 43.36 -2.85 12.86
C THR A 328 42.27 -3.17 11.83
N LYS A 329 41.35 -4.10 12.15
CA LYS A 329 40.20 -4.45 11.31
C LYS A 329 38.98 -3.67 11.72
N GLU A 330 38.47 -2.91 10.76
CA GLU A 330 37.30 -2.06 10.89
C GLU A 330 36.11 -2.66 10.13
N LYS A 331 34.91 -2.55 10.70
CA LYS A 331 33.64 -2.93 10.07
C LYS A 331 32.70 -1.74 10.05
N GLU A 332 32.15 -1.42 8.89
CA GLU A 332 31.14 -0.38 8.76
C GLU A 332 29.80 -0.86 9.32
N VAL A 333 29.16 0.00 10.12
CA VAL A 333 27.91 -0.30 10.81
C VAL A 333 26.93 0.87 10.73
N PHE A 334 25.63 0.57 10.70
CA PHE A 334 24.62 1.52 11.14
C PHE A 334 24.61 1.57 12.66
N VAL A 335 24.48 2.77 13.22
CA VAL A 335 24.32 2.96 14.67
C VAL A 335 23.03 3.72 14.94
N LYS A 336 22.02 3.01 15.46
CA LYS A 336 20.80 3.62 16.00
C LYS A 336 21.06 4.08 17.42
N THR A 337 20.74 5.34 17.72
CA THR A 337 20.86 5.90 19.07
C THR A 337 19.83 7.02 19.26
N VAL A 338 19.87 7.69 20.42
CA VAL A 338 18.93 8.73 20.80
C VAL A 338 19.63 10.07 21.11
N LYS A 339 18.87 11.16 21.07
CA LYS A 339 19.29 12.50 21.50
C LYS A 339 19.24 12.64 23.03
N ASP A 340 19.82 13.73 23.56
CA ASP A 340 19.87 14.02 25.00
C ASP A 340 18.50 14.14 25.67
N HIS A 341 17.51 14.65 24.94
CA HIS A 341 16.17 14.88 25.47
C HIS A 341 15.23 13.68 25.30
N ALA A 342 15.73 12.53 24.83
CA ALA A 342 14.91 11.33 24.70
C ALA A 342 14.51 10.81 26.08
N SER A 343 13.21 10.52 26.23
CA SER A 343 12.66 9.94 27.46
C SER A 343 13.09 8.47 27.63
N GLU A 344 13.10 8.00 28.86
CA GLU A 344 13.41 6.59 29.17
C GLU A 344 12.48 5.61 28.44
N VAL A 345 11.21 5.98 28.27
CA VAL A 345 10.23 5.18 27.52
C VAL A 345 10.64 5.03 26.05
N GLN A 346 11.08 6.13 25.41
CA GLN A 346 11.55 6.10 24.02
C GLN A 346 12.81 5.24 23.85
N VAL A 347 13.75 5.33 24.81
CA VAL A 347 14.97 4.50 24.82
C VAL A 347 14.62 3.02 24.99
N THR A 348 13.70 2.72 25.91
CA THR A 348 13.23 1.36 26.19
C THR A 348 12.53 0.77 24.96
N MET A 349 11.69 1.55 24.28
CA MET A 349 11.05 1.15 23.03
C MET A 349 12.07 0.89 21.92
N MET A 350 13.09 1.75 21.77
CA MET A 350 14.16 1.53 20.79
C MET A 350 14.86 0.18 21.01
N LEU A 351 15.27 -0.14 22.24
CA LEU A 351 15.95 -1.39 22.56
C LEU A 351 15.05 -2.62 22.38
N THR A 352 13.80 -2.54 22.82
CA THR A 352 12.84 -3.66 22.71
C THR A 352 12.46 -3.94 21.26
N GLU A 353 12.17 -2.91 20.45
CA GLU A 353 11.81 -3.06 19.04
C GLU A 353 13.01 -3.53 18.19
N SER A 354 14.22 -3.12 18.54
CA SER A 354 15.46 -3.58 17.89
C SER A 354 15.67 -5.09 18.00
N CYS A 355 15.07 -5.75 18.99
CA CYS A 355 15.18 -7.20 19.17
C CYS A 355 14.30 -8.02 18.23
N LYS A 356 13.42 -7.41 17.44
CA LYS A 356 12.37 -8.11 16.67
C LYS A 356 12.91 -9.19 15.71
N LEU A 357 14.07 -8.94 15.11
CA LEU A 357 14.70 -9.86 14.16
C LEU A 357 15.87 -10.65 14.76
N ARG A 358 16.11 -10.56 16.07
CA ARG A 358 17.27 -11.17 16.71
C ARG A 358 17.21 -12.71 16.61
N GLY A 359 18.37 -13.32 16.32
CA GLY A 359 18.50 -14.77 16.14
C GLY A 359 18.04 -15.29 14.77
N LEU A 360 17.49 -14.43 13.92
CA LEU A 360 17.09 -14.77 12.56
C LEU A 360 18.24 -14.55 11.58
N HIS A 361 18.49 -15.53 10.72
CA HIS A 361 19.61 -15.51 9.77
C HIS A 361 19.08 -15.76 8.35
N HIS A 362 19.01 -14.70 7.55
CA HIS A 362 18.59 -14.76 6.17
C HIS A 362 19.19 -13.59 5.38
N ARG A 363 19.55 -13.81 4.12
CA ARG A 363 20.24 -12.80 3.28
C ARG A 363 19.44 -11.49 3.13
N ASN A 364 18.11 -11.58 3.18
CA ASN A 364 17.17 -10.45 3.04
C ASN A 364 16.65 -9.91 4.39
N LEU A 365 17.29 -10.23 5.51
CA LEU A 365 16.99 -9.68 6.83
C LEU A 365 18.23 -8.99 7.39
N LEU A 366 18.05 -7.87 8.08
CA LEU A 366 19.11 -7.14 8.76
C LEU A 366 18.87 -7.16 10.28
N PRO A 367 19.20 -8.27 10.97
CA PRO A 367 19.13 -8.32 12.42
C PRO A 367 20.20 -7.42 13.07
N ILE A 368 19.97 -7.03 14.31
CA ILE A 368 20.98 -6.34 15.12
C ILE A 368 22.19 -7.25 15.36
N SER A 369 23.38 -6.66 15.35
CA SER A 369 24.64 -7.36 15.60
C SER A 369 25.10 -7.20 17.03
N HIS A 370 25.10 -5.97 17.55
CA HIS A 370 25.63 -5.63 18.87
C HIS A 370 24.88 -4.45 19.48
N VAL A 371 25.10 -4.22 20.77
CA VAL A 371 24.62 -3.02 21.47
C VAL A 371 25.69 -2.42 22.38
N CYS A 372 25.63 -1.11 22.62
CA CYS A 372 26.32 -0.45 23.73
C CYS A 372 25.28 0.00 24.74
N ILE A 373 25.37 -0.46 25.98
CA ILE A 373 24.36 -0.22 27.03
C ILE A 373 24.98 0.16 28.39
N GLU A 374 26.20 0.68 28.38
CA GLU A 374 26.92 1.17 29.57
C GLU A 374 26.05 2.14 30.40
N ASP A 375 26.24 2.12 31.72
CA ASP A 375 25.44 2.95 32.63
C ASP A 375 25.89 4.42 32.57
N GLY A 376 24.93 5.34 32.61
CA GLY A 376 25.17 6.78 32.41
C GLY A 376 25.30 7.22 30.95
N GLU A 377 25.48 6.27 30.02
CA GLU A 377 25.63 6.54 28.59
C GLU A 377 24.34 6.25 27.80
N LYS A 378 24.18 6.92 26.66
CA LYS A 378 23.05 6.67 25.76
C LYS A 378 23.24 5.32 25.05
N PRO A 379 22.20 4.47 25.00
CA PRO A 379 22.31 3.20 24.29
C PRO A 379 22.56 3.36 22.80
N MET A 380 23.33 2.45 22.23
CA MET A 380 23.56 2.33 20.78
C MET A 380 23.20 0.92 20.33
N VAL A 381 22.52 0.81 19.20
CA VAL A 381 22.21 -0.48 18.55
C VAL A 381 22.91 -0.51 17.20
N LEU A 382 23.73 -1.55 16.99
CA LEU A 382 24.60 -1.67 15.83
C LEU A 382 24.08 -2.72 14.84
N LEU A 383 23.98 -2.35 13.57
CA LEU A 383 23.57 -3.23 12.47
C LEU A 383 24.64 -3.19 11.36
N PRO A 384 24.79 -4.25 10.55
CA PRO A 384 25.65 -4.19 9.37
C PRO A 384 25.25 -3.02 8.44
N PHE A 385 26.24 -2.29 7.94
CA PHE A 385 26.01 -1.14 7.05
C PHE A 385 25.54 -1.58 5.65
N MET A 386 24.68 -0.77 5.02
CA MET A 386 24.19 -0.95 3.65
C MET A 386 24.34 0.39 2.92
N ALA A 387 25.17 0.43 1.88
CA ALA A 387 25.77 1.66 1.35
C ALA A 387 24.75 2.71 0.85
N TRP A 388 23.60 2.30 0.34
CA TRP A 388 22.56 3.19 -0.19
C TRP A 388 21.44 3.49 0.83
N GLY A 389 21.55 2.94 2.04
CA GLY A 389 20.72 3.32 3.17
C GLY A 389 19.26 2.89 3.02
N ASN A 390 18.35 3.77 3.41
CA ASN A 390 16.92 3.49 3.51
C ASN A 390 16.25 3.38 2.14
N LEU A 391 15.49 2.31 1.91
CA LEU A 391 14.87 2.02 0.62
C LEU A 391 13.86 3.11 0.19
N LYS A 392 13.03 3.62 1.10
CA LYS A 392 12.08 4.71 0.76
C LYS A 392 12.80 6.00 0.34
N LEU A 393 13.90 6.35 1.01
CA LEU A 393 14.71 7.52 0.66
C LEU A 393 15.44 7.32 -0.67
N PHE A 394 16.01 6.13 -0.89
CA PHE A 394 16.64 5.73 -2.15
C PHE A 394 15.66 5.84 -3.33
N LEU A 395 14.47 5.26 -3.22
CA LEU A 395 13.45 5.32 -4.28
C LEU A 395 13.08 6.77 -4.64
N ARG A 396 12.94 7.66 -3.64
CA ARG A 396 12.68 9.08 -3.87
C ARG A 396 13.83 9.79 -4.58
N GLN A 397 15.08 9.41 -4.30
CA GLN A 397 16.24 9.90 -5.05
C GLN A 397 16.18 9.44 -6.51
N CYS A 398 15.81 8.17 -6.76
CA CYS A 398 15.58 7.68 -8.12
C CYS A 398 14.45 8.45 -8.83
N LYS A 399 13.37 8.81 -8.13
CA LYS A 399 12.28 9.61 -8.71
C LYS A 399 12.73 11.00 -9.16
N LEU A 400 13.61 11.64 -8.38
CA LEU A 400 14.21 12.93 -8.75
C LEU A 400 15.17 12.78 -9.95
N ALA A 401 15.91 11.67 -10.01
CA ALA A 401 16.77 11.37 -11.14
C ALA A 401 15.97 11.08 -12.42
N GLU A 402 14.83 10.39 -12.32
CA GLU A 402 13.92 10.06 -13.44
C GLU A 402 13.46 11.31 -14.20
N ALA A 403 13.27 12.43 -13.50
CA ALA A 403 12.90 13.71 -14.11
C ALA A 403 13.96 14.24 -15.12
N ASN A 404 15.23 13.86 -14.92
CA ASN A 404 16.34 14.27 -15.79
C ASN A 404 16.91 13.10 -16.63
N ASN A 405 16.70 11.85 -16.20
CA ASN A 405 17.14 10.63 -16.85
C ASN A 405 16.10 9.51 -16.62
N PRO A 406 15.14 9.33 -17.55
CA PRO A 406 14.04 8.36 -17.42
C PRO A 406 14.46 6.89 -17.28
N GLN A 407 15.75 6.56 -17.43
CA GLN A 407 16.29 5.19 -17.33
C GLN A 407 17.07 4.93 -16.04
N ALA A 408 16.95 5.80 -15.01
CA ALA A 408 17.75 5.67 -13.79
C ALA A 408 17.45 4.41 -12.96
N ILE A 409 16.25 3.85 -13.06
CA ILE A 409 15.86 2.58 -12.41
C ILE A 409 14.83 1.85 -13.28
N SER A 410 15.06 0.56 -13.56
CA SER A 410 14.15 -0.22 -14.41
C SER A 410 13.04 -0.88 -13.59
N GLN A 411 11.94 -1.27 -14.26
CA GLN A 411 10.90 -2.08 -13.60
C GLN A 411 11.44 -3.44 -13.15
N GLN A 412 12.37 -4.01 -13.91
CA GLN A 412 13.01 -5.27 -13.57
C GLN A 412 13.78 -5.16 -12.24
N ASP A 413 14.48 -4.04 -12.03
CA ASP A 413 15.15 -3.74 -10.75
C ASP A 413 14.17 -3.66 -9.58
N LEU A 414 13.03 -2.98 -9.77
CA LEU A 414 11.99 -2.84 -8.74
C LEU A 414 11.36 -4.20 -8.39
N VAL A 415 11.10 -5.05 -9.38
CA VAL A 415 10.61 -6.41 -9.15
C VAL A 415 11.68 -7.26 -8.46
N TYR A 416 12.96 -7.08 -8.80
CA TYR A 416 14.05 -7.76 -8.11
C TYR A 416 14.12 -7.38 -6.61
N MET A 417 13.92 -6.11 -6.27
CA MET A 417 13.76 -5.67 -4.88
C MET A 417 12.54 -6.31 -4.20
N ALA A 418 11.41 -6.41 -4.90
CA ALA A 418 10.19 -7.03 -4.38
C ALA A 418 10.38 -8.53 -4.07
N ILE A 419 11.05 -9.28 -4.96
CA ILE A 419 11.39 -10.70 -4.75
C ILE A 419 12.20 -10.85 -3.46
N GLN A 420 13.18 -9.98 -3.26
CA GLN A 420 14.06 -10.01 -2.09
C GLN A 420 13.30 -9.77 -0.78
N ILE A 421 12.40 -8.78 -0.76
CA ILE A 421 11.52 -8.52 0.40
C ILE A 421 10.60 -9.73 0.63
N ALA A 422 9.95 -10.25 -0.41
CA ALA A 422 9.08 -11.42 -0.31
C ALA A 422 9.83 -12.67 0.22
N CYS A 423 11.08 -12.87 -0.18
CA CYS A 423 11.94 -13.95 0.34
C CYS A 423 12.20 -13.78 1.85
N GLY A 424 12.53 -12.56 2.29
CA GLY A 424 12.72 -12.24 3.71
C GLY A 424 11.45 -12.49 4.52
N MET A 425 10.30 -12.02 4.03
CA MET A 425 9.01 -12.22 4.69
C MET A 425 8.54 -13.69 4.69
N SER A 426 8.84 -14.44 3.62
CA SER A 426 8.61 -15.90 3.58
C SER A 426 9.40 -16.63 4.66
N TYR A 427 10.62 -16.18 4.95
CA TYR A 427 11.43 -16.74 6.03
C TYR A 427 10.86 -16.39 7.42
N LEU A 428 10.37 -15.16 7.62
CA LEU A 428 9.72 -14.72 8.86
C LEU A 428 8.42 -15.49 9.12
N ALA A 429 7.56 -15.60 8.11
CA ALA A 429 6.28 -16.30 8.20
C ALA A 429 6.46 -17.79 8.59
N ARG A 430 7.46 -18.47 8.01
CA ARG A 430 7.80 -19.87 8.36
C ARG A 430 8.31 -20.06 9.80
N ARG A 431 8.68 -18.97 10.47
CA ARG A 431 9.10 -18.95 11.89
C ARG A 431 8.07 -18.29 12.79
N GLU A 432 6.86 -18.08 12.27
CA GLU A 432 5.75 -17.46 13.01
C GLU A 432 6.09 -16.06 13.54
N VAL A 433 7.01 -15.36 12.86
CA VAL A 433 7.38 -13.98 13.18
C VAL A 433 6.54 -13.04 12.32
N ILE A 434 5.70 -12.24 12.98
CA ILE A 434 4.87 -11.21 12.33
C ILE A 434 5.57 -9.86 12.39
N HIS A 435 5.78 -9.24 11.23
CA HIS A 435 6.50 -7.98 11.11
C HIS A 435 5.66 -6.78 11.58
N LYS A 436 4.36 -6.74 11.29
CA LYS A 436 3.38 -5.70 11.70
C LYS A 436 3.59 -4.28 11.16
N ASP A 437 4.76 -3.97 10.62
CA ASP A 437 5.12 -2.65 10.09
C ASP A 437 6.00 -2.78 8.83
N LEU A 438 5.62 -3.69 7.94
CA LEU A 438 6.34 -3.87 6.66
C LEU A 438 6.03 -2.69 5.75
N ALA A 439 7.08 -1.98 5.31
CA ALA A 439 7.01 -0.82 4.42
C ALA A 439 8.41 -0.56 3.83
N ALA A 440 8.50 0.24 2.76
CA ALA A 440 9.79 0.61 2.18
C ALA A 440 10.68 1.38 3.19
N ARG A 441 10.10 2.13 4.13
CA ARG A 441 10.84 2.82 5.20
C ARG A 441 11.53 1.88 6.20
N ASN A 442 11.11 0.61 6.27
CA ASN A 442 11.71 -0.42 7.13
C ASN A 442 12.52 -1.44 6.32
N CYS A 443 13.01 -1.02 5.15
CA CYS A 443 13.94 -1.76 4.32
C CYS A 443 15.17 -0.91 4.02
N VAL A 444 16.30 -1.56 3.76
CA VAL A 444 17.56 -0.92 3.37
C VAL A 444 18.16 -1.62 2.15
N ILE A 445 18.98 -0.89 1.40
CA ILE A 445 19.59 -1.33 0.15
C ILE A 445 21.08 -0.96 0.09
N ASP A 446 21.88 -1.77 -0.57
CA ASP A 446 23.30 -1.53 -0.83
C ASP A 446 23.59 -1.38 -2.34
N ASP A 447 24.85 -1.12 -2.65
CA ASP A 447 25.37 -0.90 -4.00
C ASP A 447 25.32 -2.14 -4.90
N SER A 448 25.04 -3.32 -4.33
CA SER A 448 24.79 -4.55 -5.08
C SER A 448 23.31 -4.80 -5.37
N MET A 449 22.44 -3.80 -5.13
CA MET A 449 20.98 -3.91 -5.23
C MET A 449 20.38 -4.96 -4.27
N GLN A 450 21.09 -5.29 -3.19
CA GLN A 450 20.64 -6.24 -2.20
C GLN A 450 19.74 -5.54 -1.18
N VAL A 451 18.49 -5.99 -1.08
CA VAL A 451 17.51 -5.43 -0.14
C VAL A 451 17.42 -6.30 1.12
N LYS A 452 17.38 -5.65 2.28
CA LYS A 452 17.18 -6.29 3.58
C LYS A 452 16.10 -5.59 4.38
N ILE A 453 15.23 -6.38 5.01
CA ILE A 453 14.19 -5.90 5.93
C ILE A 453 14.84 -5.65 7.30
N THR A 454 14.52 -4.52 7.91
CA THR A 454 15.01 -4.11 9.23
C THR A 454 13.93 -4.24 10.30
N ASP A 455 14.29 -4.14 11.56
CA ASP A 455 13.31 -3.84 12.61
C ASP A 455 12.70 -2.42 12.43
N ASN A 456 11.63 -2.13 13.17
CA ASN A 456 10.93 -0.85 13.10
C ASN A 456 11.29 0.12 14.24
N ALA A 457 12.39 -0.12 14.98
CA ALA A 457 12.85 0.79 16.01
C ALA A 457 13.19 2.16 15.39
N LEU A 458 12.72 3.23 16.05
CA LEU A 458 12.80 4.63 15.61
C LEU A 458 11.99 4.99 14.36
N ALA A 459 11.33 4.06 13.67
CA ALA A 459 10.62 4.34 12.43
C ALA A 459 9.52 5.41 12.59
N ARG A 460 8.79 5.39 13.72
CA ARG A 460 7.79 6.40 14.09
C ARG A 460 8.36 7.82 14.25
N ASP A 461 9.62 7.93 14.65
CA ASP A 461 10.29 9.22 14.85
C ASP A 461 10.97 9.73 13.58
N LEU A 462 11.48 8.82 12.75
CA LEU A 462 12.16 9.13 11.50
C LEU A 462 11.19 9.36 10.33
N PHE A 463 10.02 8.74 10.35
CA PHE A 463 8.98 8.87 9.32
C PHE A 463 7.62 9.20 9.93
N PRO A 464 7.48 10.29 10.72
CA PRO A 464 6.29 10.56 11.51
C PRO A 464 5.01 10.70 10.67
N MET A 465 5.13 11.21 9.44
CA MET A 465 3.98 11.39 8.52
C MET A 465 3.33 10.08 8.04
N ASP A 466 4.01 8.95 8.19
CA ASP A 466 3.49 7.63 7.84
C ASP A 466 2.69 6.99 8.99
N TYR A 467 2.71 7.57 10.20
CA TYR A 467 2.04 7.04 11.38
C TYR A 467 0.95 7.98 11.89
N HIS A 468 -0.19 7.41 12.28
CA HIS A 468 -1.38 8.15 12.68
C HIS A 468 -1.97 7.55 13.96
N CYS A 469 -2.55 8.41 14.79
CA CYS A 469 -3.29 8.04 16.00
C CYS A 469 -4.78 8.13 15.71
N LEU A 470 -5.51 7.01 15.89
CA LEU A 470 -6.94 6.93 15.61
C LEU A 470 -7.79 7.14 16.88
N GLY A 471 -7.38 8.08 17.73
CA GLY A 471 -8.09 8.43 18.98
C GLY A 471 -7.81 7.53 20.18
N ASP A 472 -6.89 6.57 20.07
CA ASP A 472 -6.53 5.58 21.09
C ASP A 472 -5.15 5.80 21.72
N ASN A 473 -4.50 6.93 21.39
CA ASN A 473 -3.12 7.27 21.78
C ASN A 473 -2.06 6.24 21.33
N GLU A 474 -2.35 5.48 20.28
CA GLU A 474 -1.40 4.57 19.64
C GLU A 474 -1.09 5.03 18.22
N ASN A 475 0.18 5.35 17.94
CA ASN A 475 0.63 5.69 16.60
C ASN A 475 0.88 4.42 15.78
N ARG A 476 0.10 4.25 14.72
CA ARG A 476 0.11 3.05 13.86
C ARG A 476 0.33 3.44 12.40
N PRO A 477 0.94 2.58 11.55
CA PRO A 477 1.16 2.85 10.13
C PRO A 477 -0.13 2.63 9.31
N VAL A 478 -1.18 3.41 9.59
CA VAL A 478 -2.57 3.18 9.14
C VAL A 478 -2.68 2.85 7.65
N ARG A 479 -1.92 3.52 6.78
CA ARG A 479 -1.96 3.32 5.32
C ARG A 479 -1.38 1.98 4.82
N TRP A 480 -0.64 1.25 5.66
CA TRP A 480 -0.10 -0.08 5.36
C TRP A 480 -0.85 -1.20 6.07
N MET A 481 -1.76 -0.88 6.98
CA MET A 481 -2.45 -1.88 7.79
C MET A 481 -3.57 -2.55 7.02
N ALA A 482 -3.70 -3.87 7.23
CA ALA A 482 -4.84 -4.63 6.76
C ALA A 482 -6.11 -4.22 7.51
N LEU A 483 -7.28 -4.45 6.90
CA LEU A 483 -8.55 -4.02 7.47
C LEU A 483 -8.82 -4.67 8.84
N GLU A 484 -8.53 -5.95 9.01
CA GLU A 484 -8.66 -6.65 10.29
C GLU A 484 -7.73 -6.07 11.37
N SER A 485 -6.53 -5.61 10.98
CA SER A 485 -5.60 -4.94 11.88
C SER A 485 -6.10 -3.55 12.28
N LEU A 486 -6.76 -2.83 11.38
CA LEU A 486 -7.37 -1.52 11.67
C LEU A 486 -8.58 -1.64 12.61
N LEU A 487 -9.41 -2.66 12.44
CA LEU A 487 -10.67 -2.81 13.18
C LEU A 487 -10.51 -3.54 14.51
N ASN A 488 -9.74 -4.63 14.52
CA ASN A 488 -9.69 -5.58 15.62
C ASN A 488 -8.31 -5.63 16.28
N ASN A 489 -7.31 -4.93 15.73
CA ASN A 489 -5.91 -5.03 16.14
C ASN A 489 -5.33 -6.45 15.94
N ASP A 490 -5.88 -7.20 14.97
CA ASP A 490 -5.45 -8.54 14.61
C ASP A 490 -4.25 -8.48 13.64
N PHE A 491 -3.17 -9.19 13.97
CA PHE A 491 -1.97 -9.24 13.13
C PHE A 491 -1.58 -10.69 12.85
N SER A 492 -1.27 -10.97 11.60
CA SER A 492 -0.90 -12.29 11.11
C SER A 492 0.07 -12.18 9.93
N SER A 493 0.58 -13.30 9.44
CA SER A 493 1.37 -13.28 8.20
C SER A 493 0.54 -12.79 7.01
N ALA A 494 -0.79 -12.96 7.04
CA ALA A 494 -1.69 -12.44 6.01
C ALA A 494 -1.89 -10.92 6.10
N SER A 495 -1.84 -10.32 7.30
CA SER A 495 -1.79 -8.86 7.42
C SER A 495 -0.45 -8.29 6.95
N ASP A 496 0.64 -9.03 7.13
CA ASP A 496 1.94 -8.65 6.54
C ASP A 496 1.93 -8.75 5.01
N VAL A 497 1.18 -9.70 4.41
CA VAL A 497 0.98 -9.78 2.96
C VAL A 497 0.25 -8.54 2.43
N TRP A 498 -0.75 -8.03 3.17
CA TRP A 498 -1.40 -6.76 2.82
C TRP A 498 -0.38 -5.61 2.77
N ALA A 499 0.43 -5.48 3.82
CA ALA A 499 1.48 -4.46 3.90
C ALA A 499 2.54 -4.62 2.81
N PHE A 500 2.83 -5.85 2.38
CA PHE A 500 3.68 -6.15 1.23
C PHE A 500 3.07 -5.62 -0.07
N GLY A 501 1.77 -5.78 -0.29
CA GLY A 501 1.07 -5.20 -1.45
C GLY A 501 1.24 -3.66 -1.51
N VAL A 502 1.12 -2.98 -0.37
CA VAL A 502 1.38 -1.53 -0.29
C VAL A 502 2.86 -1.21 -0.52
N THR A 503 3.78 -2.04 -0.03
CA THR A 503 5.23 -1.89 -0.28
C THR A 503 5.58 -2.08 -1.76
N LEU A 504 4.90 -2.99 -2.45
CA LEU A 504 5.05 -3.19 -3.89
C LEU A 504 4.56 -1.96 -4.67
N TRP A 505 3.46 -1.33 -4.21
CA TRP A 505 3.01 -0.04 -4.74
C TRP A 505 4.03 1.08 -4.47
N GLU A 506 4.66 1.13 -3.29
CA GLU A 506 5.76 2.08 -2.99
C GLU A 506 6.94 1.89 -3.97
N LEU A 507 7.32 0.65 -4.27
CA LEU A 507 8.38 0.35 -5.24
C LEU A 507 8.02 0.91 -6.63
N MET A 508 6.83 0.56 -7.14
CA MET A 508 6.40 0.95 -8.49
C MET A 508 6.13 2.45 -8.66
N THR A 509 5.92 3.17 -7.57
CA THR A 509 5.74 4.63 -7.57
C THR A 509 7.00 5.40 -7.17
N LEU A 510 8.11 4.70 -6.92
CA LEU A 510 9.37 5.27 -6.45
C LEU A 510 9.21 6.06 -5.14
N GLY A 511 8.50 5.48 -4.17
CA GLY A 511 8.41 5.97 -2.79
C GLY A 511 7.35 7.05 -2.58
N GLN A 512 6.29 7.07 -3.38
CA GLN A 512 5.12 7.92 -3.12
C GLN A 512 4.44 7.52 -1.81
N THR A 513 3.72 8.47 -1.21
CA THR A 513 2.91 8.18 -0.03
C THR A 513 1.59 7.54 -0.47
N PRO A 514 1.25 6.32 -0.01
CA PRO A 514 0.01 5.66 -0.38
C PRO A 514 -1.20 6.41 0.19
N TYR A 515 -2.33 6.39 -0.50
CA TYR A 515 -3.59 6.99 -0.06
C TYR A 515 -3.44 8.43 0.45
N VAL A 516 -2.76 9.29 -0.31
CA VAL A 516 -2.51 10.68 0.06
C VAL A 516 -3.82 11.47 0.20
N ASP A 517 -4.82 11.15 -0.61
CA ASP A 517 -6.12 11.85 -0.66
C ASP A 517 -7.14 11.32 0.36
N ILE A 518 -6.77 10.31 1.15
CA ILE A 518 -7.66 9.68 2.13
C ILE A 518 -7.19 10.06 3.54
N ASP A 519 -8.13 10.57 4.35
CA ASP A 519 -7.88 10.80 5.77
C ASP A 519 -7.66 9.46 6.49
N PRO A 520 -6.60 9.32 7.31
CA PRO A 520 -6.35 8.12 8.11
C PRO A 520 -7.55 7.62 8.93
N PHE A 521 -8.42 8.52 9.43
CA PHE A 521 -9.64 8.15 10.16
C PHE A 521 -10.69 7.48 9.26
N GLU A 522 -10.73 7.84 7.98
CA GLU A 522 -11.68 7.30 7.00
C GLU A 522 -11.18 6.01 6.34
N MET A 523 -9.90 5.66 6.52
CA MET A 523 -9.26 4.50 5.88
C MET A 523 -10.05 3.20 6.06
N SER A 524 -10.53 2.93 7.28
CA SER A 524 -11.27 1.69 7.54
C SER A 524 -12.62 1.64 6.82
N ALA A 525 -13.31 2.77 6.66
CA ALA A 525 -14.57 2.86 5.92
C ALA A 525 -14.30 2.74 4.41
N TYR A 526 -13.30 3.47 3.91
CA TYR A 526 -12.86 3.42 2.52
C TYR A 526 -12.55 1.99 2.05
N LEU A 527 -11.79 1.24 2.86
CA LEU A 527 -11.43 -0.15 2.54
C LEU A 527 -12.62 -1.12 2.64
N LYS A 528 -13.54 -0.90 3.59
CA LYS A 528 -14.77 -1.69 3.74
C LYS A 528 -15.69 -1.56 2.54
N ASP A 529 -15.77 -0.37 1.95
CA ASP A 529 -16.57 -0.09 0.76
C ASP A 529 -15.97 -0.70 -0.52
N GLY A 530 -14.81 -1.35 -0.42
CA GLY A 530 -14.15 -2.06 -1.51
C GLY A 530 -13.08 -1.25 -2.23
N TYR A 531 -12.98 0.05 -1.96
CA TYR A 531 -12.00 0.91 -2.64
C TYR A 531 -10.56 0.51 -2.31
N ARG A 532 -9.68 0.66 -3.30
CA ARG A 532 -8.24 0.37 -3.21
C ARG A 532 -7.44 1.49 -3.86
N ILE A 533 -6.14 1.54 -3.56
CA ILE A 533 -5.25 2.53 -4.17
C ILE A 533 -5.16 2.29 -5.68
N ALA A 534 -5.05 3.37 -6.45
CA ALA A 534 -4.98 3.33 -7.89
C ALA A 534 -3.68 2.65 -8.39
N GLN A 535 -3.76 2.05 -9.57
CA GLN A 535 -2.61 1.46 -10.26
C GLN A 535 -1.55 2.54 -10.57
N PRO A 536 -0.26 2.29 -10.25
CA PRO A 536 0.81 3.22 -10.60
C PRO A 536 0.92 3.42 -12.11
N ILE A 537 1.30 4.62 -12.52
CA ILE A 537 1.59 4.94 -13.93
C ILE A 537 2.71 4.00 -14.41
N ASN A 538 2.53 3.43 -15.61
CA ASN A 538 3.42 2.47 -16.24
C ASN A 538 3.55 1.11 -15.51
N CYS A 539 2.82 0.83 -14.43
CA CYS A 539 2.82 -0.51 -13.83
C CYS A 539 2.06 -1.50 -14.73
N PRO A 540 2.64 -2.65 -15.09
CA PRO A 540 1.92 -3.69 -15.82
C PRO A 540 0.70 -4.21 -15.04
N ASP A 541 -0.37 -4.52 -15.75
CA ASP A 541 -1.64 -5.01 -15.17
C ASP A 541 -1.45 -6.30 -14.37
N GLU A 542 -0.58 -7.19 -14.84
CA GLU A 542 -0.30 -8.45 -14.16
C GLU A 542 0.36 -8.22 -12.80
N LEU A 543 1.25 -7.23 -12.69
CA LEU A 543 1.89 -6.89 -11.41
C LEU A 543 0.89 -6.17 -10.47
N PHE A 544 0.03 -5.32 -11.02
CA PHE A 544 -1.01 -4.67 -10.24
C PHE A 544 -2.06 -5.67 -9.73
N ALA A 545 -2.41 -6.69 -10.52
CA ALA A 545 -3.27 -7.78 -10.09
C ALA A 545 -2.67 -8.55 -8.89
N VAL A 546 -1.34 -8.73 -8.84
CA VAL A 546 -0.66 -9.30 -7.67
C VAL A 546 -0.82 -8.41 -6.43
N MET A 547 -0.67 -7.09 -6.57
CA MET A 547 -0.94 -6.14 -5.46
C MET A 547 -2.39 -6.25 -4.99
N ALA A 548 -3.36 -6.27 -5.91
CA ALA A 548 -4.77 -6.38 -5.59
C ALA A 548 -5.10 -7.68 -4.85
N CYS A 549 -4.48 -8.81 -5.22
CA CYS A 549 -4.62 -10.08 -4.50
C CYS A 549 -4.11 -10.00 -3.05
N CYS A 550 -3.09 -9.17 -2.78
CA CYS A 550 -2.61 -8.94 -1.41
C CYS A 550 -3.63 -8.14 -0.56
N TRP A 551 -4.54 -7.41 -1.19
CA TRP A 551 -5.55 -6.56 -0.53
C TRP A 551 -6.96 -7.17 -0.49
N ALA A 552 -7.07 -8.49 -0.61
CA ALA A 552 -8.31 -9.20 -0.37
C ALA A 552 -8.80 -8.97 1.07
N LEU A 553 -10.11 -8.81 1.25
CA LEU A 553 -10.69 -8.50 2.56
C LEU A 553 -10.53 -9.65 3.54
N ASP A 554 -10.87 -10.87 3.13
CA ASP A 554 -10.61 -12.06 3.93
C ASP A 554 -9.10 -12.40 3.88
N PRO A 555 -8.41 -12.47 5.04
CA PRO A 555 -6.99 -12.81 5.11
C PRO A 555 -6.61 -14.16 4.50
N GLU A 556 -7.50 -15.15 4.49
CA GLU A 556 -7.20 -16.47 3.93
C GLU A 556 -7.21 -16.49 2.39
N GLU A 557 -7.81 -15.48 1.77
CA GLU A 557 -7.80 -15.31 0.32
C GLU A 557 -6.47 -14.76 -0.21
N ARG A 558 -5.67 -14.15 0.67
CA ARG A 558 -4.41 -13.51 0.30
C ARG A 558 -3.34 -14.57 0.03
N PRO A 559 -2.47 -14.36 -0.98
CA PRO A 559 -1.41 -15.32 -1.26
C PRO A 559 -0.41 -15.39 -0.10
N LYS A 560 0.14 -16.58 0.12
CA LYS A 560 1.25 -16.74 1.06
C LYS A 560 2.53 -16.18 0.43
N PHE A 561 3.48 -15.69 1.23
CA PHE A 561 4.74 -15.14 0.72
C PHE A 561 5.53 -16.06 -0.21
N GLN A 562 5.44 -17.38 -0.02
CA GLN A 562 6.08 -18.34 -0.93
C GLN A 562 5.50 -18.28 -2.36
N GLN A 563 4.18 -18.08 -2.50
CA GLN A 563 3.52 -17.92 -3.80
C GLN A 563 3.90 -16.59 -4.44
N LEU A 564 4.02 -15.52 -3.63
CA LEU A 564 4.49 -14.21 -4.10
C LEU A 564 5.94 -14.28 -4.62
N VAL A 565 6.84 -14.98 -3.94
CA VAL A 565 8.22 -15.18 -4.41
C VAL A 565 8.24 -15.86 -5.78
N GLN A 566 7.48 -16.96 -5.94
CA GLN A 566 7.40 -17.66 -7.22
C GLN A 566 6.85 -16.73 -8.32
N CYS A 567 5.72 -16.07 -8.04
CA CYS A 567 5.04 -15.22 -9.01
C CYS A 567 5.92 -14.05 -9.48
N LEU A 568 6.57 -13.36 -8.55
CA LEU A 568 7.45 -12.25 -8.89
C LEU A 568 8.72 -12.71 -9.63
N THR A 569 9.21 -13.92 -9.35
CA THR A 569 10.37 -14.49 -10.06
C THR A 569 10.02 -14.78 -11.52
N GLU A 570 8.85 -15.38 -11.78
CA GLU A 570 8.33 -15.60 -13.13
C GLU A 570 8.13 -14.27 -13.86
N PHE A 571 7.54 -13.28 -13.17
CA PHE A 571 7.32 -11.94 -13.72
C PHE A 571 8.63 -11.20 -14.05
N HIS A 572 9.65 -11.30 -13.18
CA HIS A 572 10.98 -10.74 -13.43
C HIS A 572 11.65 -11.34 -14.68
N ALA A 573 11.51 -12.65 -14.88
CA ALA A 573 12.02 -13.30 -16.08
C ALA A 573 11.28 -12.83 -17.34
N ALA A 574 9.96 -12.64 -17.25
CA ALA A 574 9.16 -12.10 -18.35
C ALA A 574 9.59 -10.66 -18.70
N LEU A 575 9.74 -9.76 -17.72
CA LEU A 575 10.15 -8.38 -17.97
C LEU A 575 11.49 -8.29 -18.74
N GLY A 576 12.45 -9.16 -18.41
CA GLY A 576 13.74 -9.18 -19.11
C GLY A 576 13.69 -9.65 -20.57
N ALA A 577 12.57 -10.24 -21.01
CA ALA A 577 12.38 -10.70 -22.39
C ALA A 577 11.67 -9.68 -23.30
N TYR A 578 10.99 -8.68 -22.72
CA TYR A 578 10.11 -7.76 -23.44
C TYR A 578 10.60 -6.29 -23.46
N VAL A 579 11.78 -6.00 -22.89
CA VAL A 579 12.38 -4.65 -22.84
C VAL A 579 13.58 -4.54 -23.78
#